data_AF-A9WBA2-F1
#
_entry.id   AF-A9WBA2-F1
#
_cell.length_a   1.000
_cell.length_b   1.000
_cell.length_c   1.000
_cell.angle_alpha   90.00
_cell.angle_beta   90.00
_cell.angle_gamma   90.00
#
_symmetry.space_group_name_H-M   'P 1'
#
loop_
_entity.id
_entity.type
_entity.pdbx_description
1 polymer ?
#
loop_
_entity_poly.entity_id
_entity_poly.type
_entity_poly.pdbx_seq_one_letter_code
_entity_poly.pdbx_strand_id
1 'polypeptide(L)' 'MYYQNHAAVYSIDPIELIRGELPRREQRLVEAWAELHQGKLKENWERLQAGQVAYKIAPLR' A
#
# COMPACT_ATOMS: atom_id res chain seq x y z
N MET A 1 -7.56 -25.00 11.27
CA MET A 1 -6.55 -24.83 10.20
C MET A 1 -6.22 -23.35 10.17
N TYR A 2 -5.04 -22.97 10.66
CA TYR A 2 -4.64 -21.57 10.80
C TYR A 2 -4.18 -21.08 9.41
N TYR A 3 -5.02 -20.30 8.73
CA TYR A 3 -4.55 -19.46 7.64
C TYR A 3 -3.58 -18.47 8.26
N GLN A 4 -2.29 -18.65 8.01
CA GLN A 4 -1.28 -17.64 8.34
C GLN A 4 -1.59 -16.43 7.46
N ASN A 5 -2.32 -15.47 8.01
CA ASN A 5 -2.71 -14.23 7.34
C ASN A 5 -1.43 -13.46 6.99
N HIS A 6 -0.89 -13.70 5.80
CA HIS A 6 0.14 -12.86 5.23
C HIS A 6 -0.44 -11.47 5.04
N ALA A 7 0.01 -10.54 5.87
CA ALA A 7 -0.37 -9.14 5.86
C ALA A 7 0.91 -8.32 6.01
N ALA A 8 0.97 -7.21 5.30
CA ALA A 8 2.08 -6.29 5.33
C ALA A 8 1.60 -4.84 5.39
N VAL A 9 2.36 -4.02 6.09
CA VAL A 9 2.17 -2.57 6.21
C VAL A 9 3.34 -1.89 5.55
N TYR A 10 3.06 -0.98 4.62
CA TYR A 10 4.07 -0.23 3.88
C TYR A 10 4.00 1.26 4.21
N SER A 11 5.17 1.92 4.21
CA SER A 11 5.27 3.37 4.09
C SER A 11 4.89 3.78 2.66
N ILE A 12 4.34 4.98 2.52
CA ILE A 12 4.03 5.59 1.21
C ILE A 12 5.07 6.64 0.79
N ASP A 13 6.03 6.95 1.67
CA ASP A 13 7.11 7.90 1.40
C ASP A 13 8.31 7.68 2.33
N PRO A 14 9.38 7.00 1.88
CA PRO A 14 9.48 6.18 0.66
C PRO A 14 8.60 4.91 0.71
N ILE A 15 8.43 4.20 -0.42
CA ILE A 15 7.72 2.90 -0.45
C ILE A 15 8.59 1.83 0.21
N GLU A 16 8.30 1.48 1.46
CA GLU A 16 9.10 0.54 2.24
C GLU A 16 8.24 -0.33 3.16
N LEU A 17 8.60 -1.59 3.34
CA LEU A 17 7.92 -2.49 4.26
C LEU A 17 8.22 -2.10 5.72
N ILE A 18 7.18 -1.73 6.47
CA ILE A 18 7.28 -1.37 7.90
C ILE A 18 7.11 -2.61 8.79
N ARG A 19 6.13 -3.46 8.46
CA ARG A 19 5.79 -4.64 9.27
C ARG A 19 5.11 -5.71 8.43
N GLY A 20 5.33 -6.96 8.83
CA GLY A 20 4.62 -8.11 8.30
C GLY A 20 5.38 -8.77 7.17
N GLU A 21 4.72 -9.67 6.47
CA GLU A 21 5.34 -10.42 5.39
C GLU A 21 4.30 -10.80 4.33
N LEU A 22 4.73 -10.72 3.08
CA LEU A 22 4.05 -11.28 1.93
C LEU A 22 5.04 -12.21 1.21
N PRO A 23 4.57 -13.19 0.42
CA PRO A 23 5.49 -13.91 -0.44
C PRO A 23 6.12 -12.95 -1.48
N ARG A 24 7.30 -13.30 -1.97
CA ARG A 24 8.16 -12.39 -2.77
C ARG A 24 7.49 -11.83 -4.02
N ARG A 25 6.56 -12.56 -4.62
CA ARG A 25 5.87 -12.12 -5.84
C ARG A 25 4.88 -11.02 -5.52
N GLU A 26 4.15 -11.16 -4.43
CA GLU A 26 3.15 -10.23 -3.91
C GLU A 26 3.83 -8.95 -3.40
N GLN A 27 4.96 -9.05 -2.71
CA GLN A 27 5.77 -7.88 -2.30
C GLN A 27 6.10 -6.99 -3.51
N ARG A 28 6.67 -7.59 -4.57
CA ARG A 28 7.03 -6.87 -5.80
C ARG A 28 5.83 -6.22 -6.49
N LEU A 29 4.67 -6.89 -6.49
CA LEU A 29 3.45 -6.34 -7.07
C LEU A 29 2.95 -5.13 -6.28
N VAL A 30 2.95 -5.21 -4.94
CA VAL A 30 2.53 -4.10 -4.07
C VAL A 30 3.50 -2.93 -4.19
N GLU A 31 4.81 -3.18 -4.16
CA GLU A 31 5.86 -2.16 -4.30
C GLU A 31 5.73 -1.44 -5.64
N ALA A 32 5.68 -2.17 -6.76
CA ALA A 32 5.53 -1.58 -8.10
C ALA A 32 4.21 -0.78 -8.23
N TRP A 33 3.12 -1.29 -7.66
CA TRP A 33 1.85 -0.57 -7.64
C TRP A 33 1.93 0.71 -6.82
N ALA A 34 2.55 0.66 -5.64
CA ALA A 34 2.67 1.80 -4.74
C ALA A 34 3.61 2.87 -5.30
N GLU A 35 4.70 2.48 -5.95
CA GLU A 35 5.60 3.40 -6.67
C GLU A 35 4.85 4.12 -7.80
N LEU A 36 4.13 3.37 -8.65
CA LEU A 36 3.36 3.95 -9.75
C LEU A 36 2.28 4.94 -9.29
N HIS A 37 1.74 4.73 -8.08
CA HIS A 37 0.65 5.53 -7.51
C HIS A 37 1.07 6.39 -6.32
N GLN A 38 2.37 6.60 -6.08
CA GLN A 38 2.86 7.22 -4.85
C GLN A 38 2.26 8.60 -4.61
N GLY A 39 2.16 9.44 -5.65
CA GLY A 39 1.54 10.77 -5.54
C GLY A 39 0.07 10.71 -5.10
N LYS A 40 -0.71 9.75 -5.63
CA LYS A 40 -2.12 9.56 -5.24
C LYS A 40 -2.27 9.01 -3.83
N LEU A 41 -1.33 8.17 -3.39
CA LEU A 41 -1.28 7.67 -2.01
C LEU A 41 -1.02 8.81 -1.03
N LYS A 42 -0.08 9.72 -1.34
CA LYS A 42 0.19 10.93 -0.55
C LYS A 42 -1.02 11.86 -0.48
N GLU A 43 -1.65 12.15 -1.63
CA GLU A 43 -2.86 12.97 -1.67
C GLU A 43 -3.98 12.35 -0.82
N ASN A 44 -4.21 11.03 -0.95
CA ASN A 44 -5.19 10.34 -0.13
C ASN A 44 -4.86 10.41 1.37
N TRP A 45 -3.59 10.31 1.74
CA TRP A 45 -3.15 10.46 3.12
C TRP A 45 -3.46 11.86 3.68
N GLU A 46 -3.13 12.91 2.93
CA GLU A 46 -3.46 14.30 3.30
C GLU A 46 -4.96 14.52 3.45
N ARG A 47 -5.75 14.00 2.50
CA ARG A 47 -7.22 14.09 2.54
C ARG A 47 -7.81 13.41 3.77
N LEU A 48 -7.35 12.20 4.09
CA LEU A 48 -7.79 11.49 5.29
C LEU A 48 -7.44 12.26 6.57
N GLN A 49 -6.25 12.85 6.65
CA GLN A 49 -5.87 13.71 7.78
C GLN A 49 -6.76 14.96 7.88
N ALA A 50 -7.22 15.49 6.74
CA ALA A 50 -8.18 16.60 6.68
C ALA A 50 -9.65 16.18 6.90
N GLY A 51 -9.93 14.92 7.25
CA GLY A 51 -11.29 14.39 7.44
C GLY A 51 -12.07 14.18 6.15
N GLN A 52 -11.39 14.17 5.00
CA GLN A 52 -11.97 13.95 3.69
C GLN A 52 -11.85 12.49 3.26
N VAL A 53 -12.75 12.05 2.39
CA VAL A 53 -12.77 10.67 1.87
C VAL A 53 -11.66 10.48 0.83
N ALA A 54 -10.87 9.41 0.96
CA ALA A 54 -9.86 9.02 -0.03
C ALA A 54 -10.47 8.62 -1.39
N TYR A 55 -9.72 8.83 -2.47
CA TYR A 55 -10.07 8.32 -3.80
C TYR A 55 -9.73 6.84 -3.94
N LYS A 56 -10.50 6.12 -4.76
CA LYS A 56 -10.17 4.75 -5.17
C LYS A 56 -8.99 4.77 -6.14
N ILE A 57 -7.97 3.98 -5.83
CA ILE A 57 -6.82 3.74 -6.72
C ILE A 57 -6.98 2.35 -7.33
N ALA A 58 -6.88 2.24 -8.65
CA ALA A 58 -7.05 0.97 -9.35
C ALA A 58 -5.86 0.03 -9.06
N PRO A 59 -6.09 -1.27 -8.81
CA PRO A 59 -5.01 -2.24 -8.58
C PRO A 59 -4.19 -2.49 -9.85
N LEU A 60 -2.97 -2.98 -9.68
CA LEU A 60 -2.14 -3.48 -10.79
C LEU A 60 -2.78 -4.77 -11.35
N ARG A 61 -2.82 -4.90 -12.68
CA ARG A 61 -3.37 -6.08 -13.38
C ARG A 61 -2.29 -7.12 -13.68
#